data_AF-A0A8S4NCU8-F1
#
_entry.id   AF-A0A8S4NCU8-F1
#
_cell.length_a   1.000
_cell.length_b   1.000
_cell.length_c   1.000
_cell.angle_alpha   90.00
_cell.angle_beta   90.00
_cell.angle_gamma   90.00
#
_symmetry.space_group_name_H-M   'P 1'
#
loop_
_entity.id
_entity.type
_entity.pdbx_description
1 polymer ?
#
loop_
_entity_poly.entity_id
_entity_poly.type
_entity_poly.pdbx_seq_one_letter_code
_entity_poly.pdbx_strand_id
1 'polypeptide(L)'
;MTEPADVIWKSKGGITPTDSEIEHVVRRRISKIAITVLSIFAGVGIALALIYIMYAVVHNGHVMIKDEWPIMTCAIIIGCILLDVYVLIHIGDLQTGVQPEPLHRDICLASTGLLIFGFTFFYGGMTVKL
;
A
#
# COMPACT_ATOMS: atom_id res chain seq x y z
N MET A 1 42.51 46.01 20.51
CA MET A 1 41.12 46.07 20.02
C MET A 1 40.87 44.80 19.22
N THR A 2 40.11 43.85 19.77
CA THR A 2 39.76 42.60 19.10
C THR A 2 38.52 42.83 18.26
N GLU A 3 38.62 42.64 16.94
CA GLU A 3 37.48 42.75 16.03
C GLU A 3 36.41 41.70 16.40
N PRO A 4 35.11 42.05 16.32
CA PRO A 4 34.04 41.12 16.62
C PRO A 4 34.07 39.92 15.65
N ALA A 5 33.89 38.71 16.18
CA ALA A 5 34.00 37.45 15.44
C ALA A 5 33.15 37.43 14.17
N ASP A 6 31.99 38.09 14.18
CA ASP A 6 31.05 38.19 13.07
C ASP A 6 31.68 38.81 11.81
N VAL A 7 32.60 39.77 12.00
CA VAL A 7 33.31 40.44 10.90
C VAL A 7 34.37 39.51 10.29
N ILE A 8 34.99 38.66 11.11
CA ILE A 8 35.98 37.68 10.68
C ILE A 8 35.32 36.56 9.85
N TRP A 9 34.14 36.09 10.26
CA TRP A 9 33.39 35.07 9.51
C TRP A 9 32.87 35.64 8.19
N LYS A 10 32.30 36.85 8.22
CA LYS A 10 31.74 37.49 7.03
C LYS A 10 32.81 37.86 5.99
N SER A 11 34.00 38.29 6.42
CA SER A 11 35.13 38.59 5.51
C SER A 11 35.69 37.37 4.79
N LYS A 12 35.53 36.17 5.37
CA LYS A 12 35.93 34.89 4.77
C LYS A 12 34.77 34.17 4.06
N GLY A 13 33.63 34.83 3.88
CA GLY A 13 32.45 34.26 3.20
C GLY A 13 31.69 33.21 4.01
N GLY A 14 31.92 33.14 5.32
CA GLY A 14 31.25 32.22 6.23
C GLY A 14 30.03 32.84 6.93
N ILE A 15 29.17 31.97 7.44
CA ILE A 15 28.06 32.32 8.34
C ILE A 15 28.52 32.02 9.76
N THR A 16 28.18 32.89 10.72
CA THR A 16 28.47 32.65 12.13
C THR A 16 27.73 31.40 12.61
N PRO A 17 28.41 30.46 13.30
CA PRO A 17 27.75 29.28 13.82
C PRO A 17 26.67 29.70 14.81
N THR A 18 25.45 29.19 14.62
CA THR A 18 24.35 29.38 15.56
C THR A 18 24.35 28.21 16.54
N ASP A 19 24.19 28.46 17.84
CA ASP A 19 24.14 27.43 18.90
C ASP A 19 22.84 26.59 18.86
N SER A 20 22.11 26.66 17.74
CA SER A 20 20.89 25.91 17.50
C SER A 20 21.19 24.63 16.72
N GLU A 21 20.66 23.51 17.17
CA GLU A 21 20.69 22.26 16.42
C GLU A 21 19.77 22.37 15.18
N ILE A 22 20.33 22.06 14.00
CA ILE A 22 19.55 21.98 12.76
C ILE A 22 19.06 20.54 12.61
N GLU A 23 17.80 20.30 12.95
CA GLU A 23 17.18 19.00 12.71
C GLU A 23 16.82 18.83 11.22
N HIS A 24 17.50 17.91 10.55
CA HIS A 24 17.14 17.49 9.21
C HIS A 24 16.17 16.30 9.27
N VAL A 25 14.86 16.59 9.24
CA VAL A 25 13.84 15.55 9.10
C VAL A 25 13.83 15.07 7.65
N VAL A 26 14.56 13.98 7.37
CA VAL A 26 14.59 13.35 6.04
C VAL A 26 13.60 12.19 6.00
N ARG A 27 12.55 12.33 5.17
CA ARG A 27 11.59 11.25 4.94
C ARG A 27 12.23 10.17 4.07
N ARG A 28 12.41 8.96 4.62
CA ARG A 28 12.84 7.79 3.84
C ARG A 28 11.72 7.37 2.89
N ARG A 29 11.99 7.35 1.59
CA ARG A 29 11.07 6.84 0.56
C ARG A 29 11.47 5.42 0.17
N ILE A 30 10.47 4.60 -0.18
CA ILE A 30 10.66 3.26 -0.71
C ILE A 30 11.23 3.35 -2.13
N SER A 31 12.02 2.35 -2.53
CA SER A 31 12.55 2.25 -3.89
C SER A 31 11.43 2.25 -4.94
N LYS A 32 11.56 3.10 -5.96
CA LYS A 32 10.60 3.17 -7.08
C LYS A 32 10.47 1.83 -7.80
N ILE A 33 11.55 1.05 -7.86
CA ILE A 33 11.57 -0.27 -8.52
C ILE A 33 10.64 -1.23 -7.78
N ALA A 34 10.73 -1.30 -6.45
CA ALA A 34 9.89 -2.17 -5.64
C ALA A 34 8.40 -1.83 -5.79
N ILE A 35 8.09 -0.53 -5.82
CA ILE A 35 6.74 -0.02 -6.05
C ILE A 35 6.19 -0.48 -7.41
N THR A 36 6.95 -0.30 -8.49
CA THR A 36 6.51 -0.69 -9.83
C THR A 36 6.29 -2.19 -9.93
N VAL A 37 7.21 -3.00 -9.40
CA VAL A 37 7.10 -4.46 -9.43
C VAL A 37 5.85 -4.91 -8.67
N LEU A 38 5.64 -4.45 -7.44
CA LEU A 38 4.46 -4.82 -6.64
C LEU A 38 3.15 -4.39 -7.29
N SER A 39 3.11 -3.20 -7.92
CA SER A 39 1.92 -2.73 -8.63
C SER A 39 1.57 -3.61 -9.83
N ILE A 40 2.57 -4.06 -10.59
CA ILE A 40 2.35 -4.98 -11.72
C ILE A 40 1.81 -6.32 -11.20
N PHE A 41 2.41 -6.89 -10.16
CA PHE A 41 1.96 -8.17 -9.60
C PHE A 41 0.52 -8.08 -9.06
N ALA A 42 0.17 -7.01 -8.33
CA ALA A 42 -1.19 -6.80 -7.85
C ALA A 42 -2.19 -6.64 -9.01
N GLY A 43 -1.83 -5.90 -10.06
CA GLY A 43 -2.68 -5.74 -11.25
C GLY A 43 -2.93 -7.06 -11.99
N VAL A 44 -1.89 -7.89 -12.14
CA VAL A 44 -2.02 -9.23 -12.73
C VAL A 44 -2.86 -10.15 -11.84
N GLY A 45 -2.67 -10.09 -10.52
CA GLY A 45 -3.45 -10.84 -9.53
C GLY A 45 -4.96 -10.58 -9.66
N ILE A 46 -5.35 -9.30 -9.71
CA ILE A 46 -6.75 -8.89 -9.90
C ILE A 46 -7.30 -9.41 -11.24
N ALA A 47 -6.54 -9.29 -12.34
CA ALA A 47 -7.00 -9.75 -13.64
C ALA A 47 -7.26 -11.27 -13.66
N LEU A 48 -6.35 -12.06 -13.09
CA LEU A 48 -6.50 -13.51 -12.97
C LEU A 48 -7.68 -13.87 -12.05
N ALA A 49 -7.82 -13.18 -10.92
CA ALA A 49 -8.92 -13.38 -9.98
C ALA A 49 -10.30 -13.18 -10.64
N LEU A 50 -10.44 -12.13 -11.47
CA LEU A 50 -11.67 -11.88 -12.22
C LEU A 50 -11.96 -12.99 -13.24
N ILE A 51 -10.93 -13.49 -13.95
CA ILE A 51 -11.07 -14.63 -14.86
C ILE A 51 -11.55 -15.87 -14.11
N TYR A 52 -10.98 -16.16 -12.93
CA TYR A 52 -11.40 -17.29 -12.10
C TYR A 52 -12.84 -17.16 -11.59
N ILE A 53 -13.25 -15.96 -11.15
CA ILE A 53 -14.65 -15.72 -10.75
C ILE A 53 -15.60 -15.93 -11.91
N MET A 54 -15.28 -15.39 -13.10
CA MET A 54 -16.11 -15.59 -14.28
C MET A 54 -16.23 -17.07 -14.63
N TYR A 55 -15.11 -17.80 -14.61
CA TYR A 55 -15.10 -19.23 -14.86
C TYR A 55 -15.96 -19.99 -13.83
N ALA A 56 -15.79 -19.67 -12.54
CA ALA A 56 -16.55 -20.28 -11.46
C ALA A 56 -18.05 -20.03 -11.61
N VAL A 57 -18.48 -18.79 -11.89
CA VAL A 57 -19.90 -18.44 -12.05
C VAL A 57 -20.52 -19.12 -13.27
N VAL A 58 -19.82 -19.11 -14.42
CA VAL A 58 -20.34 -19.67 -15.68
C VAL A 58 -20.40 -21.20 -15.65
N HIS A 59 -19.41 -21.87 -15.05
CA HIS A 59 -19.30 -23.33 -15.06
C HIS A 59 -19.82 -24.01 -13.78
N ASN A 60 -20.54 -23.29 -12.92
CA ASN A 60 -21.17 -23.82 -11.70
C ASN A 60 -22.11 -25.03 -11.90
N GLY A 61 -22.48 -25.35 -13.14
CA GLY A 61 -23.29 -26.52 -13.50
C GLY A 61 -22.50 -27.78 -13.87
N HIS A 62 -21.18 -27.71 -14.04
CA HIS A 62 -20.35 -28.87 -14.37
C HIS A 62 -20.10 -29.75 -13.14
N VAL A 63 -20.21 -31.08 -13.30
CA VAL A 63 -20.06 -32.08 -12.22
C VAL A 63 -18.77 -31.89 -11.40
N MET A 64 -17.64 -31.56 -12.04
CA MET A 64 -16.36 -31.30 -11.38
C MET A 64 -16.35 -30.06 -10.46
N ILE A 65 -17.19 -29.06 -10.75
CA ILE A 65 -17.27 -27.79 -10.00
C ILE A 65 -18.43 -27.83 -8.99
N LYS A 66 -19.40 -28.71 -9.22
CA LYS A 66 -20.61 -28.88 -8.41
C LYS A 66 -20.32 -29.44 -7.01
N ASP A 67 -19.22 -30.19 -6.87
CA ASP A 67 -18.79 -30.76 -5.59
C ASP A 67 -18.03 -29.74 -4.71
N GLU A 68 -17.57 -28.62 -5.26
CA GLU A 68 -17.05 -27.50 -4.49
C GLU A 68 -18.15 -26.51 -4.13
N TRP A 69 -18.14 -26.00 -2.90
CA TRP A 69 -19.06 -24.96 -2.45
C TRP A 69 -18.75 -23.65 -3.19
N PRO A 70 -19.51 -23.27 -4.23
CA PRO A 70 -19.08 -22.24 -5.18
C PRO A 70 -19.08 -20.86 -4.54
N ILE A 71 -19.96 -20.64 -3.56
CA ILE A 71 -20.04 -19.42 -2.75
C ILE A 71 -18.73 -19.21 -1.97
N MET A 72 -18.16 -20.29 -1.41
CA MET A 72 -16.92 -20.20 -0.62
C MET A 72 -15.73 -19.93 -1.53
N THR A 73 -15.66 -20.55 -2.71
CA THR A 73 -14.63 -20.23 -3.72
C THR A 73 -14.69 -18.75 -4.11
N CYS A 74 -15.88 -18.22 -4.40
CA CYS A 74 -16.06 -16.81 -4.71
C CYS A 74 -15.66 -15.90 -3.54
N ALA A 75 -16.00 -16.26 -2.30
CA ALA A 75 -15.60 -15.49 -1.11
C ALA A 75 -14.06 -15.43 -0.95
N ILE A 76 -13.35 -16.54 -1.17
CA ILE A 76 -11.89 -16.59 -1.14
C ILE A 76 -11.30 -15.65 -2.20
N ILE A 77 -11.79 -15.74 -3.44
CA ILE A 77 -11.26 -14.91 -4.55
C ILE A 77 -11.57 -13.42 -4.32
N ILE A 78 -12.76 -13.08 -3.79
CA ILE A 78 -13.09 -11.71 -3.38
C ILE A 78 -12.13 -11.23 -2.30
N GLY A 79 -11.80 -12.08 -1.32
CA GLY A 79 -10.78 -11.79 -0.31
C GLY A 79 -9.42 -11.44 -0.92
N CYS A 80 -8.96 -12.22 -1.91
CA CYS A 80 -7.73 -11.94 -2.65
C CYS A 80 -7.78 -10.59 -3.37
N ILE A 81 -8.88 -10.28 -4.07
CA ILE A 81 -9.05 -9.00 -4.78
C ILE A 81 -8.96 -7.82 -3.81
N LEU A 82 -9.60 -7.91 -2.64
CA LEU A 82 -9.55 -6.86 -1.62
C LEU A 82 -8.12 -6.62 -1.11
N LEU A 83 -7.33 -7.68 -0.94
CA LEU A 83 -5.92 -7.59 -0.55
C LEU A 83 -5.05 -6.98 -1.66
N ASP A 84 -5.27 -7.34 -2.92
CA ASP A 84 -4.54 -6.73 -4.05
C ASP A 84 -4.87 -5.24 -4.20
N VAL A 85 -6.14 -4.86 -4.02
CA VAL A 85 -6.57 -3.45 -4.02
C VAL A 85 -5.95 -2.68 -2.86
N TYR A 86 -5.87 -3.29 -1.66
CA TYR A 86 -5.14 -2.72 -0.53
C TYR A 86 -3.69 -2.39 -0.88
N VAL A 87 -2.97 -3.33 -1.53
CA VAL A 87 -1.58 -3.14 -1.95
C VAL A 87 -1.46 -1.95 -2.92
N LEU A 88 -2.35 -1.85 -3.90
CA LEU A 88 -2.33 -0.76 -4.89
C LEU A 88 -2.56 0.62 -4.24
N ILE A 89 -3.53 0.73 -3.34
CA ILE A 89 -3.85 1.98 -2.64
C ILE A 89 -2.67 2.41 -1.76
N HIS A 90 -2.10 1.50 -0.98
CA HIS A 90 -0.96 1.81 -0.11
C HIS A 90 0.27 2.25 -0.90
N ILE A 91 0.55 1.60 -2.03
CA ILE A 91 1.66 1.99 -2.91
C ILE A 91 1.44 3.40 -3.48
N GLY A 92 0.21 3.75 -3.87
CA GLY A 92 -0.14 5.09 -4.37
C GLY A 92 0.06 6.19 -3.31
N ASP A 93 -0.33 5.94 -2.07
CA ASP A 93 -0.09 6.87 -0.94
C ASP A 93 1.41 7.11 -0.71
N LEU A 94 2.22 6.05 -0.78
CA LEU A 94 3.67 6.12 -0.62
C LEU A 94 4.38 6.92 -1.73
N GLN A 95 3.82 6.95 -2.96
CA GLN A 95 4.39 7.72 -4.08
C GLN A 95 4.04 9.21 -4.00
N THR A 96 2.81 9.54 -3.63
CA THR A 96 2.27 10.90 -3.70
C THR A 96 2.85 11.86 -2.65
N GLY A 97 3.49 11.33 -1.59
CA GLY A 97 4.42 12.07 -0.75
C GLY A 97 3.90 13.44 -0.30
N VAL A 98 3.01 13.42 0.69
CA VAL A 98 2.27 14.56 1.30
C VAL A 98 0.94 14.80 0.60
N GLN A 99 -0.04 13.96 0.94
CA GLN A 99 -1.44 14.29 0.74
C GLN A 99 -1.93 15.22 1.86
N PRO A 100 -2.94 16.06 1.61
CA PRO A 100 -3.55 16.87 2.67
C PRO A 100 -4.06 15.96 3.80
N GLU A 101 -3.85 16.39 5.06
CA GLU A 101 -4.22 15.69 6.31
C GLU A 101 -5.55 14.90 6.27
N PRO A 102 -6.69 15.45 5.79
CA PRO A 102 -7.94 14.69 5.76
C PRO A 102 -7.88 13.47 4.83
N LEU A 103 -7.24 13.61 3.66
CA LEU A 103 -7.18 12.55 2.66
C LEU A 103 -6.30 11.38 3.11
N HIS A 104 -5.20 11.69 3.81
CA HIS A 104 -4.31 10.66 4.36
C HIS A 104 -5.02 9.80 5.42
N ARG A 105 -5.83 10.42 6.28
CA ARG A 105 -6.63 9.72 7.29
C ARG A 105 -7.65 8.77 6.65
N ASP A 106 -8.35 9.24 5.62
CA ASP A 106 -9.37 8.45 4.94
C ASP A 106 -8.76 7.24 4.20
N ILE A 107 -7.61 7.43 3.53
CA ILE A 107 -6.89 6.33 2.87
C ILE A 107 -6.40 5.30 3.89
N CYS A 108 -5.89 5.74 5.04
CA CYS A 108 -5.44 4.83 6.10
C CYS A 108 -6.60 3.99 6.67
N LEU A 109 -7.76 4.63 6.90
CA LEU A 109 -8.96 3.93 7.36
C LEU A 109 -9.47 2.94 6.32
N ALA A 110 -9.54 3.35 5.05
CA ALA A 110 -9.96 2.49 3.95
C ALA A 110 -9.01 1.29 3.78
N SER A 111 -7.69 1.53 3.85
CA SER A 111 -6.67 0.50 3.73
C SER A 111 -6.78 -0.54 4.85
N THR A 112 -6.96 -0.07 6.09
CA THR A 112 -7.17 -0.96 7.25
C THR A 112 -8.44 -1.79 7.07
N GLY A 113 -9.53 -1.18 6.59
CA GLY A 113 -10.76 -1.89 6.28
C GLY A 113 -10.57 -2.98 5.22
N LEU A 114 -9.94 -2.64 4.09
CA LEU A 114 -9.66 -3.57 3.01
C LEU A 114 -8.81 -4.76 3.48
N LEU A 115 -7.80 -4.50 4.31
CA LEU A 115 -6.95 -5.56 4.88
C LEU A 115 -7.76 -6.51 5.78
N ILE A 116 -8.57 -5.96 6.70
CA ILE A 116 -9.37 -6.76 7.64
C ILE A 116 -10.40 -7.60 6.88
N PHE A 117 -11.18 -6.98 6.00
CA PHE A 117 -12.21 -7.68 5.24
C PHE A 117 -11.60 -8.69 4.27
N GLY A 118 -10.55 -8.31 3.53
CA GLY A 118 -9.86 -9.18 2.59
C GLY A 118 -9.29 -10.43 3.27
N PHE A 119 -8.58 -10.25 4.39
CA PHE A 119 -8.04 -11.36 5.16
C PHE A 119 -9.14 -12.26 5.75
N THR A 120 -10.21 -11.67 6.27
CA THR A 120 -11.33 -12.42 6.87
C THR A 120 -12.05 -13.28 5.84
N PHE A 121 -12.35 -12.75 4.65
CA PHE A 121 -12.99 -13.53 3.58
C PHE A 121 -12.09 -14.64 3.06
N PHE A 122 -10.81 -14.34 2.86
CA PHE A 122 -9.83 -15.31 2.37
C PHE A 122 -9.65 -16.47 3.37
N TYR A 123 -9.29 -16.15 4.61
CA TYR A 123 -9.02 -17.15 5.63
C TYR A 123 -10.31 -17.87 6.06
N GLY A 124 -11.40 -17.13 6.28
CA GLY A 124 -12.69 -17.69 6.63
C GLY A 124 -13.21 -18.66 5.57
N GLY A 125 -13.13 -18.29 4.29
CA GLY A 125 -13.55 -19.16 3.19
C GLY A 125 -12.74 -20.47 3.12
N MET A 126 -11.44 -20.43 3.41
CA MET A 126 -10.61 -21.64 3.49
C MET A 126 -10.97 -22.51 4.69
N THR A 127 -11.19 -21.93 5.88
CA THR A 127 -11.52 -22.70 7.08
C THR A 127 -12.86 -23.43 7.00
N VAL A 128 -13.84 -22.90 6.26
CA VAL A 128 -15.14 -23.56 6.08
C VAL A 128 -15.05 -24.70 5.04
N LYS A 129 -14.05 -24.66 4.15
CA LYS A 129 -13.79 -25.71 3.16
C LYS A 129 -12.94 -26.87 3.70
N LEU A 130 -12.18 -26.66 4.78
CA LEU A 130 -11.36 -27.66 5.45
C LEU A 130 -12.22 -28.65 6.25
#